data_AF-A0A925U393-F1
#
_entry.id   AF-A0A925U393-F1
#
_cell.length_a   1.000
_cell.length_b   1.000
_cell.length_c   1.000
_cell.angle_alpha   90.00
_cell.angle_beta   90.00
_cell.angle_gamma   90.00
#
_symmetry.space_group_name_H-M   'P 1'
#
loop_
_entity.id
_entity.type
_entity.pdbx_description
1 polymer ?
#
loop_
_entity_poly.entity_id
_entity_poly.type
_entity_poly.pdbx_seq_one_letter_code
_entity_poly.pdbx_strand_id
1 'polypeptide(L)'
;GVPAMAPLESLQLADWAELNRERVMLMLAYLNDELSGRAFIAGDSFTIADITALAAIDFMRAGRIRRPEELTHLNRWHSEVSARPSAAA
;
A
#
# COMPACT_ATOMS: atom_id res chain seq x y z
N GLY A 1 9.63 11.67 -9.34
CA GLY A 1 9.74 10.27 -9.83
C GLY A 1 10.76 9.51 -9.04
N VAL A 2 10.91 8.20 -9.32
CA VAL A 2 12.01 7.38 -8.79
C VAL A 2 13.18 7.53 -9.76
N PRO A 3 14.33 8.13 -9.37
CA PRO A 3 15.41 8.43 -10.32
C PRO A 3 15.94 7.21 -11.08
N ALA A 4 15.92 6.04 -10.44
CA ALA A 4 16.33 4.77 -11.06
C ALA A 4 15.43 4.33 -12.24
N MET A 5 14.20 4.87 -12.35
CA MET A 5 13.26 4.56 -13.43
C MET A 5 13.38 5.50 -14.63
N ALA A 6 14.24 6.52 -14.60
CA ALA A 6 14.41 7.47 -15.69
C ALA A 6 14.70 6.82 -17.08
N PRO A 7 15.43 5.68 -17.19
CA PRO A 7 15.59 5.00 -18.49
C PRO A 7 14.31 4.39 -19.06
N LEU A 8 13.32 4.07 -18.20
CA LEU A 8 12.04 3.48 -18.58
C LEU A 8 10.94 4.53 -18.70
N GLU A 9 11.07 5.63 -17.97
CA GLU A 9 10.13 6.75 -17.88
C GLU A 9 10.86 8.05 -18.27
N SER A 10 11.02 8.29 -19.57
CA SER A 10 11.75 9.45 -20.10
C SER A 10 11.15 10.79 -19.67
N LEU A 11 9.86 10.82 -19.28
CA LEU A 11 9.19 11.97 -18.70
C LEU A 11 8.79 11.69 -17.25
N GLN A 12 9.54 12.24 -16.31
CA GLN A 12 9.17 12.23 -14.88
C GLN A 12 8.67 13.60 -14.44
N LEU A 13 7.38 13.69 -14.14
CA LEU A 13 6.74 14.92 -13.65
C LEU A 13 6.82 14.99 -12.12
N ALA A 14 7.59 15.93 -11.58
CA ALA A 14 7.82 16.07 -10.14
C ALA A 14 6.52 16.41 -9.39
N ASP A 15 5.75 17.38 -9.88
CA ASP A 15 4.50 17.83 -9.25
C ASP A 15 3.45 16.72 -9.20
N TRP A 16 3.40 15.88 -10.25
CA TRP A 16 2.53 14.70 -10.26
C TRP A 16 2.95 13.69 -9.20
N ALA A 17 4.25 13.48 -9.02
CA ALA A 17 4.73 12.57 -7.98
C ALA A 17 4.38 13.08 -6.57
N GLU A 18 4.46 14.39 -6.33
CA GLU A 18 4.10 14.98 -5.04
C GLU A 18 2.60 14.85 -4.75
N LEU A 19 1.75 15.21 -5.72
CA LEU A 19 0.30 15.05 -5.59
C LEU A 19 -0.12 13.59 -5.29
N ASN A 20 0.56 12.62 -5.89
CA ASN A 20 0.27 11.21 -5.63
C ASN A 20 0.77 10.73 -4.27
N ARG A 21 1.80 11.35 -3.67
CA ARG A 21 2.18 11.03 -2.28
C ARG A 21 1.05 11.35 -1.31
N GLU A 22 0.42 12.51 -1.44
CA GLU A 22 -0.73 12.89 -0.62
C GLU A 22 -1.89 11.90 -0.80
N ARG A 23 -2.18 11.50 -2.04
CA ARG A 23 -3.21 10.50 -2.34
C ARG A 23 -2.92 9.14 -1.71
N VAL A 24 -1.67 8.71 -1.68
CA VAL A 24 -1.27 7.46 -0.99
C VAL A 24 -1.63 7.56 0.49
N MET A 25 -1.30 8.67 1.16
CA MET A 25 -1.62 8.84 2.59
C MET A 25 -3.12 8.81 2.86
N LEU A 26 -3.91 9.47 2.02
CA LEU A 26 -5.37 9.45 2.10
C LEU A 26 -5.92 8.03 1.90
N MET A 27 -5.38 7.28 0.94
CA MET A 27 -5.81 5.90 0.68
C MET A 27 -5.44 4.95 1.81
N LEU A 28 -4.26 5.10 2.42
CA LEU A 28 -3.85 4.31 3.59
C LEU A 28 -4.79 4.57 4.78
N ALA A 29 -5.13 5.84 5.03
CA ALA A 29 -6.09 6.21 6.09
C ALA A 29 -7.49 5.63 5.82
N TYR A 30 -7.99 5.78 4.58
CA TYR A 30 -9.27 5.18 4.18
C TYR A 30 -9.28 3.67 4.38
N LEU A 31 -8.21 2.96 3.97
CA LEU A 31 -8.13 1.52 4.11
C LEU A 31 -8.04 1.09 5.57
N ASN A 32 -7.33 1.86 6.41
CA ASN A 32 -7.31 1.65 7.85
C ASN A 32 -8.71 1.70 8.46
N ASP A 33 -9.51 2.69 8.09
CA ASP A 33 -10.86 2.86 8.63
C ASP A 33 -11.79 1.73 8.17
N GLU A 34 -11.71 1.33 6.89
CA GLU A 34 -12.45 0.19 6.36
C GLU A 34 -12.10 -1.13 7.07
N LEU A 35 -10.83 -1.29 7.49
CA LEU A 35 -10.33 -2.48 8.18
C LEU A 35 -10.59 -2.47 9.70
N SER A 36 -11.19 -1.42 10.25
CA SER A 36 -11.49 -1.33 11.69
C SER A 36 -12.44 -2.43 12.19
N GLY A 37 -13.35 -2.87 11.33
CA GLY A 37 -14.36 -3.90 11.64
C GLY A 37 -14.29 -5.15 10.77
N ARG A 38 -13.23 -5.32 9.96
CA ARG A 38 -13.12 -6.40 8.96
C ARG A 38 -11.78 -7.11 9.07
N ALA A 39 -11.77 -8.43 8.89
CA ALA A 39 -10.52 -9.18 8.84
C ALA A 39 -9.70 -8.83 7.59
N PHE A 40 -10.37 -8.75 6.44
CA PHE A 40 -9.82 -8.51 5.11
C PHE A 40 -10.54 -7.36 4.40
N ILE A 41 -9.99 -6.90 3.28
CA ILE A 41 -10.49 -5.70 2.58
C ILE A 41 -11.94 -5.87 2.12
N ALA A 42 -12.30 -7.06 1.64
CA ALA A 42 -13.64 -7.38 1.15
C ALA A 42 -14.56 -8.00 2.24
N GLY A 43 -14.19 -7.94 3.52
CA GLY A 43 -14.95 -8.53 4.63
C GLY A 43 -14.19 -9.66 5.33
N ASP A 44 -14.81 -10.83 5.43
CA ASP A 44 -14.29 -11.93 6.27
C ASP A 44 -13.43 -12.95 5.50
N SER A 45 -13.37 -12.83 4.17
CA SER A 45 -12.56 -13.71 3.32
C SER A 45 -11.40 -12.97 2.69
N PHE A 46 -10.26 -13.63 2.57
CA PHE A 46 -9.13 -13.15 1.79
C PHE A 46 -9.46 -13.19 0.30
N THR A 47 -9.25 -12.08 -0.41
CA THR A 47 -9.62 -11.94 -1.83
C THR A 47 -8.52 -11.28 -2.66
N ILE A 48 -8.79 -11.10 -3.95
CA ILE A 48 -7.94 -10.30 -4.85
C ILE A 48 -7.71 -8.88 -4.33
N ALA A 49 -8.66 -8.29 -3.60
CA ALA A 49 -8.48 -6.96 -3.02
C ALA A 49 -7.28 -6.92 -2.07
N ASP A 50 -7.11 -7.95 -1.23
CA ASP A 50 -5.99 -8.06 -0.31
C ASP A 50 -4.66 -8.29 -1.03
N ILE A 51 -4.66 -9.13 -2.08
CA ILE A 51 -3.49 -9.38 -2.92
C ILE A 51 -3.01 -8.07 -3.57
N THR A 52 -3.94 -7.33 -4.18
CA THR A 52 -3.63 -6.06 -4.85
C THR A 52 -3.12 -5.02 -3.86
N ALA A 53 -3.77 -4.89 -2.69
CA ALA A 53 -3.34 -3.95 -1.67
C ALA A 53 -1.97 -4.32 -1.08
N LEU A 54 -1.69 -5.61 -0.85
CA LEU A 54 -0.40 -6.06 -0.33
C LEU A 54 0.72 -5.67 -1.31
N ALA A 55 0.55 -6.01 -2.59
CA ALA A 55 1.52 -5.69 -3.63
C ALA A 55 1.74 -4.16 -3.73
N ALA A 56 0.66 -3.37 -3.70
CA ALA A 56 0.76 -1.91 -3.74
C ALA A 56 1.49 -1.34 -2.53
N ILE A 57 1.19 -1.84 -1.33
CA ILE A 57 1.77 -1.38 -0.06
C ILE A 57 3.26 -1.74 0.01
N ASP A 58 3.65 -2.94 -0.41
CA ASP A 58 5.06 -3.34 -0.43
C ASP A 58 5.86 -2.57 -1.49
N PHE A 59 5.22 -2.21 -2.61
CA PHE A 59 5.83 -1.40 -3.66
C PHE A 59 6.11 0.05 -3.23
N MET A 60 5.44 0.56 -2.18
CA MET A 60 5.69 1.91 -1.64
C MET A 60 7.15 2.15 -1.24
N ARG A 61 7.90 1.08 -0.94
CA ARG A 61 9.35 1.15 -0.67
C ARG A 61 10.13 1.77 -1.83
N ALA A 62 9.74 1.51 -3.08
CA ALA A 62 10.37 2.12 -4.26
C ALA A 62 10.23 3.65 -4.27
N GLY A 63 9.07 4.15 -3.80
CA GLY A 63 8.79 5.58 -3.63
C GLY A 63 9.34 6.20 -2.35
N ARG A 64 10.01 5.40 -1.49
CA ARG A 64 10.46 5.78 -0.14
C ARG A 64 9.33 6.28 0.76
N ILE A 65 8.11 5.80 0.54
CA ILE A 65 6.95 6.15 1.35
C ILE A 65 6.88 5.15 2.50
N ARG A 66 6.71 5.66 3.73
CA ARG A 66 6.54 4.83 4.93
C ARG A 66 5.07 4.82 5.32
N ARG A 67 4.57 3.64 5.67
CA ARG A 67 3.24 3.50 6.28
C ARG A 67 3.29 4.05 7.71
N PRO A 68 2.35 4.92 8.12
CA PRO A 68 2.30 5.44 9.48
C PRO A 68 1.99 4.35 10.52
N GLU A 69 2.54 4.50 11.72
CA GLU A 69 2.37 3.53 12.81
C GLU A 69 0.97 3.64 13.44
N GLU A 70 0.38 4.84 13.42
CA GLU A 70 -0.95 5.14 13.94
C GLU A 70 -2.09 4.46 13.17
N LEU A 71 -1.84 3.97 11.95
CA LEU A 71 -2.82 3.20 11.16
C LEU A 71 -2.89 1.75 11.63
N THR A 72 -3.36 1.56 12.87
CA THR A 72 -3.27 0.28 13.60
C THR A 72 -4.02 -0.87 12.91
N HIS A 73 -5.19 -0.63 12.33
CA HIS A 73 -5.97 -1.66 11.63
C HIS A 73 -5.31 -2.09 10.33
N LEU A 74 -4.75 -1.13 9.60
CA LEU A 74 -3.98 -1.42 8.39
C LEU A 74 -2.69 -2.16 8.72
N ASN A 75 -1.99 -1.76 9.79
CA ASN A 75 -0.77 -2.42 10.26
C ASN A 75 -1.03 -3.87 10.70
N ARG A 76 -2.13 -4.10 11.43
CA ARG A 76 -2.62 -5.45 11.78
C ARG A 76 -2.85 -6.28 10.52
N TRP A 77 -3.68 -5.78 9.60
CA TRP A 77 -4.01 -6.47 8.35
C TRP A 77 -2.76 -6.81 7.54
N HIS A 78 -1.82 -5.87 7.39
CA HIS A 78 -0.59 -6.10 6.63
C HIS A 78 0.25 -7.20 7.28
N SER A 79 0.42 -7.17 8.61
CA SER A 79 1.16 -8.21 9.32
C SER A 79 0.55 -9.60 9.13
N GLU A 80 -0.77 -9.73 9.22
CA GLU A 80 -1.47 -11.01 9.05
C GLU A 80 -1.39 -11.52 7.61
N VAL A 81 -1.60 -10.64 6.63
CA VAL A 81 -1.57 -10.98 5.20
C VAL A 81 -0.16 -11.34 4.75
N SER A 82 0.87 -10.60 5.18
CA SER A 82 2.28 -10.90 4.90
C SER A 82 2.77 -12.19 5.55
N ALA A 83 2.16 -12.65 6.65
CA ALA A 83 2.50 -13.91 7.30
C ALA A 83 1.97 -15.16 6.57
N ARG A 84 1.11 -14.99 5.55
CA ARG A 84 0.56 -16.11 4.79
C ARG A 84 1.68 -16.79 3.99
N PRO A 85 1.71 -18.14 3.90
CA PRO A 85 2.76 -18.85 3.14
C PRO A 85 2.90 -18.38 1.68
N SER A 86 1.80 -17.98 1.05
CA SER A 86 1.79 -17.47 -0.32
C SER A 86 2.45 -16.10 -0.50
N ALA A 87 2.67 -15.35 0.59
CA ALA A 87 3.31 -14.03 0.55
C ALA A 87 4.84 -14.09 0.61
N ALA A 88 5.42 -15.27 0.90
CA ALA A 88 6.87 -15.49 0.99
C ALA A 88 7.49 -16.03 -0.31
N ALA A 89 6.75 -16.00 -1.41
CA ALA A 89 7.17 -16.55 -2.71
C ALA A 89 8.28 -15.72 -3.38
#